data_AF-A0ABD4KUF7-F1
#
_entry.id   AF-A0ABD4KUF7-F1
#
_cell.length_a   1.000
_cell.length_b   1.000
_cell.length_c   1.000
_cell.angle_alpha   90.00
_cell.angle_beta   90.00
_cell.angle_gamma   90.00
#
_symmetry.space_group_name_H-M   'P 1'
#
loop_
_entity.id
_entity.type
_entity.pdbx_description
1 polymer ?
#
loop_
_entity_poly.entity_id
_entity_poly.type
_entity_poly.pdbx_seq_one_letter_code
_entity_poly.pdbx_strand_id
1 'polypeptide(L)'
;TSTIYTDNAIDNFSPATRTQMNISESVTAQVADKPASELEQLMDYCLLQDSQWVGYSKGQLAQLTYSERTESKSIKLSLYEAYLAAIRGDVYGASRIIEATANACNDNALKGYLKQVLAEYTNINDESQAQLILLNANTYNQRLLKPLSGLSYTKVNDLTQEQAEQCSSYLSGKFLLKNKMIIFANAVIDDLYFKPKSANKFEAAMDSLAKMLGFNSQRPELAYNKGPDNLWSIGNQQYLVIECKNEATSDTINKSYCNQLNGSSTWFENQYDFTSQHTPIMIHPSVKFEYASSPKPTIRIINEQKLQELRHNALSFFESISTNNEINNVDAIRGKLATYKLRGQDIVEHYTVPFKA
;
A
#
# COMPACT_ATOMS: atom_id res chain seq x y z
N THR A 1 10.38 -10.90 -3.30
CA THR A 1 11.04 -10.43 -4.54
C THR A 1 10.32 -9.23 -5.14
N SER A 2 8.99 -9.15 -5.09
CA SER A 2 8.22 -8.00 -5.61
C SER A 2 8.67 -6.63 -5.08
N THR A 3 9.02 -6.51 -3.80
CA THR A 3 9.39 -5.23 -3.16
C THR A 3 10.59 -4.53 -3.81
N ILE A 4 11.49 -5.28 -4.45
CA ILE A 4 12.69 -4.74 -5.11
C ILE A 4 12.33 -3.99 -6.41
N TYR A 5 11.28 -4.44 -7.08
CA TYR A 5 10.85 -3.98 -8.40
C TYR A 5 9.72 -2.96 -8.34
N THR A 6 9.06 -2.85 -7.20
CA THR A 6 8.01 -1.87 -6.92
C THR A 6 8.62 -0.54 -6.46
N ASP A 7 8.01 0.58 -6.88
CA ASP A 7 8.36 1.95 -6.44
C ASP A 7 9.84 2.37 -6.62
N ASN A 8 10.52 1.84 -7.65
CA ASN A 8 11.94 2.08 -7.90
C ASN A 8 12.84 1.79 -6.68
N ALA A 9 12.48 0.82 -5.84
CA ALA A 9 13.27 0.44 -4.68
C ALA A 9 14.71 0.04 -5.04
N ILE A 10 14.92 -0.51 -6.24
CA ILE A 10 16.25 -0.80 -6.81
C ILE A 10 17.17 0.43 -6.83
N ASP A 11 16.58 1.64 -6.94
CA ASP A 11 17.34 2.89 -6.95
C ASP A 11 17.88 3.27 -5.57
N ASN A 12 17.42 2.61 -4.51
CA ASN A 12 17.94 2.78 -3.15
C ASN A 12 19.12 1.86 -2.83
N PHE A 13 19.40 0.86 -3.67
CA PHE A 13 20.55 0.00 -3.49
C PHE A 13 21.86 0.69 -3.89
N SER A 14 22.96 0.16 -3.33
CA SER A 14 24.31 0.56 -3.71
C SER A 14 24.56 0.34 -5.21
N PRO A 15 25.47 1.11 -5.84
CA PRO A 15 25.85 0.88 -7.23
C PRO A 15 26.21 -0.59 -7.51
N ALA A 16 26.96 -1.23 -6.60
CA ALA A 16 27.33 -2.64 -6.72
C ALA A 16 26.11 -3.57 -6.73
N THR A 17 25.22 -3.45 -5.76
CA THR A 17 24.02 -4.30 -5.67
C THR A 17 23.09 -4.12 -6.87
N ARG A 18 22.94 -2.89 -7.37
CA ARG A 18 22.14 -2.59 -8.57
C ARG A 18 22.75 -3.24 -9.81
N THR A 19 24.06 -3.11 -9.99
CA THR A 19 24.77 -3.75 -11.10
C THR A 19 24.66 -5.27 -11.01
N GLN A 20 24.75 -5.88 -9.83
CA GLN A 20 24.52 -7.32 -9.66
C GLN A 20 23.10 -7.74 -10.08
N MET A 21 22.08 -6.95 -9.74
CA MET A 21 20.70 -7.20 -10.17
C MET A 21 20.54 -7.08 -11.68
N ASN A 22 21.08 -6.01 -12.28
CA ASN A 22 21.03 -5.80 -13.73
C ASN A 22 21.75 -6.93 -14.50
N ILE A 23 22.90 -7.38 -14.00
CA ILE A 23 23.61 -8.53 -14.56
C ILE A 23 22.73 -9.78 -14.49
N SER A 24 22.12 -10.04 -13.33
CA SER A 24 21.25 -11.21 -13.13
C SER A 24 20.06 -11.19 -14.09
N GLU A 25 19.46 -10.03 -14.32
CA GLU A 25 18.38 -9.85 -15.31
C GLU A 25 18.84 -10.07 -16.74
N SER A 26 19.99 -9.49 -17.12
CA SER A 26 20.56 -9.65 -18.46
C SER A 26 20.90 -11.12 -18.77
N VAL A 27 21.39 -11.85 -17.77
CA VAL A 27 21.73 -13.26 -17.89
C VAL A 27 20.46 -14.12 -17.96
N THR A 28 19.46 -13.84 -17.13
CA THR A 28 18.17 -14.56 -17.13
C THR A 28 17.36 -14.29 -18.41
N ALA A 29 17.47 -13.10 -19.00
CA ALA A 29 16.79 -12.76 -20.26
C ALA A 29 17.24 -13.64 -21.44
N GLN A 30 18.44 -14.22 -21.40
CA GLN A 30 18.95 -15.13 -22.45
C GLN A 30 18.22 -16.49 -22.47
N VAL A 31 17.47 -16.81 -21.40
CA VAL A 31 16.76 -18.08 -21.24
C VAL A 31 15.26 -17.91 -21.05
N ALA A 32 14.71 -16.71 -21.22
CA ALA A 32 13.31 -16.39 -20.91
C ALA A 32 12.28 -17.24 -21.69
N ASP A 33 12.58 -17.60 -22.94
CA ASP A 33 11.72 -18.43 -23.81
C ASP A 33 12.29 -19.83 -24.06
N LYS A 34 13.23 -20.27 -23.20
CA LYS A 34 13.92 -21.55 -23.34
C LYS A 34 13.37 -22.62 -22.38
N PRO A 35 13.60 -23.92 -22.64
CA PRO A 35 13.21 -24.98 -21.73
C PRO A 35 13.83 -24.82 -20.34
N ALA A 36 13.16 -25.34 -19.31
CA ALA A 36 13.61 -25.26 -17.92
C ALA A 36 15.04 -25.80 -17.70
N SER A 37 15.47 -26.77 -18.51
CA SER A 37 16.85 -27.30 -18.48
C SER A 37 17.92 -26.23 -18.76
N GLU A 38 17.62 -25.22 -19.58
CA GLU A 38 18.56 -24.12 -19.84
C GLU A 38 18.64 -23.16 -18.65
N LEU A 39 17.55 -23.01 -17.90
CA LEU A 39 17.55 -22.26 -16.63
C LEU A 39 18.37 -23.01 -15.56
N GLU A 40 18.22 -24.33 -15.44
CA GLU A 40 19.02 -25.16 -14.53
C GLU A 40 20.52 -25.04 -14.84
N GLN A 41 20.89 -25.13 -16.12
CA GLN A 41 22.29 -24.94 -16.54
C GLN A 41 22.81 -23.53 -16.22
N LEU A 42 21.98 -22.50 -16.40
CA LEU A 42 22.33 -21.13 -16.04
C LEU A 42 22.50 -20.95 -14.52
N MET A 43 21.65 -21.60 -13.72
CA MET A 43 21.78 -21.63 -12.26
C MET A 43 23.08 -22.30 -11.85
N ASP A 44 23.43 -23.45 -12.44
CA ASP A 44 24.68 -24.15 -12.17
C ASP A 44 25.89 -23.30 -12.55
N TYR A 45 25.86 -22.65 -13.72
CA TYR A 45 26.91 -21.72 -14.16
C TYR A 45 27.17 -20.60 -13.13
N CYS A 46 26.10 -20.08 -12.51
CA CYS A 46 26.20 -19.08 -11.45
C CYS A 46 26.65 -19.66 -10.09
N LEU A 47 26.04 -20.75 -9.64
CA LEU A 47 26.20 -21.32 -8.28
C LEU A 47 27.50 -22.11 -8.13
N LEU A 48 27.95 -22.79 -9.19
CA LEU A 48 29.25 -23.47 -9.24
C LEU A 48 30.40 -22.51 -9.50
N GLN A 49 30.11 -21.20 -9.62
CA GLN A 49 31.09 -20.14 -9.80
C GLN A 49 32.01 -20.39 -11.00
N ASP A 50 31.41 -20.63 -12.17
CA ASP A 50 32.18 -20.77 -13.40
C ASP A 50 33.13 -19.57 -13.58
N SER A 51 34.37 -19.86 -14.02
CA SER A 51 35.42 -18.84 -14.12
C SER A 51 35.05 -17.66 -15.04
N GLN A 52 34.29 -17.91 -16.10
CA GLN A 52 33.84 -16.89 -17.03
C GLN A 52 32.74 -16.02 -16.40
N TRP A 53 31.80 -16.64 -15.67
CA TRP A 53 30.79 -15.93 -14.89
C TRP A 53 31.41 -15.01 -13.84
N VAL A 54 32.31 -15.57 -13.03
CA VAL A 54 32.99 -14.83 -11.96
C VAL A 54 33.81 -13.68 -12.55
N GLY A 55 34.52 -13.93 -13.66
CA GLY A 55 35.29 -12.92 -14.38
C GLY A 55 34.41 -11.78 -14.90
N TYR A 56 33.29 -12.12 -15.56
CA TYR A 56 32.34 -11.14 -16.07
C TYR A 56 31.72 -10.28 -14.95
N SER A 57 31.19 -10.93 -13.90
CA SER A 57 30.56 -10.25 -12.77
C SER A 57 31.54 -9.32 -12.05
N LYS A 58 32.74 -9.80 -11.73
CA LYS A 58 33.79 -8.97 -11.10
C LYS A 58 34.24 -7.82 -12.02
N GLY A 59 34.35 -8.06 -13.32
CA GLY A 59 34.73 -7.05 -14.29
C GLY A 59 33.73 -5.89 -14.34
N GLN A 60 32.44 -6.19 -14.33
CA GLN A 60 31.38 -5.17 -14.26
C GLN A 60 31.41 -4.39 -12.95
N LEU A 61 31.68 -5.06 -11.81
CA LEU A 61 31.75 -4.41 -10.50
C LEU A 61 33.00 -3.54 -10.33
N ALA A 62 34.13 -3.93 -10.90
CA ALA A 62 35.40 -3.20 -10.80
C ALA A 62 35.36 -1.81 -11.45
N GLN A 63 34.44 -1.59 -12.40
CA GLN A 63 34.28 -0.32 -13.11
C GLN A 63 33.35 0.66 -12.37
N LEU A 64 32.71 0.23 -11.28
CA LEU A 64 31.72 1.06 -10.61
C LEU A 64 32.38 2.14 -9.75
N THR A 65 31.89 3.36 -9.92
CA THR A 65 32.16 4.46 -9.01
C THR A 65 31.00 4.63 -8.03
N TYR A 66 31.32 4.85 -6.76
CA TYR A 66 30.33 5.20 -5.77
C TYR A 66 30.10 6.70 -5.81
N SER A 67 28.95 7.12 -6.31
CA SER A 67 28.52 8.50 -6.18
C SER A 67 28.18 8.79 -4.72
N GLU A 68 28.75 9.85 -4.16
CA GLU A 68 28.31 10.35 -2.85
C GLU A 68 26.88 10.87 -3.00
N ARG A 69 25.93 10.32 -2.24
CA ARG A 69 24.57 10.90 -2.14
C ARG A 69 24.64 12.17 -1.29
N THR A 70 24.94 13.30 -1.93
CA THR A 70 25.14 14.60 -1.27
C THR A 70 23.95 15.02 -0.40
N GLU A 71 22.72 14.79 -0.87
CA GLU A 71 21.49 15.18 -0.16
C GLU A 71 21.29 14.38 1.15
N SER A 72 21.47 13.05 1.10
CA SER A 72 21.39 12.20 2.30
C SER A 72 22.47 12.54 3.34
N LYS A 73 23.67 12.91 2.87
CA LYS A 73 24.76 13.37 3.72
C LYS A 73 24.41 14.71 4.39
N SER A 74 23.82 15.64 3.66
CA SER A 74 23.38 16.94 4.18
C SER A 74 22.34 16.77 5.30
N ILE A 75 21.30 15.96 5.09
CA ILE A 75 20.25 15.76 6.10
C ILE A 75 20.81 15.10 7.37
N LYS A 76 21.68 14.09 7.21
CA LYS A 76 22.34 13.44 8.36
C LYS A 76 23.22 14.41 9.15
N LEU A 77 23.96 15.27 8.45
CA LEU A 77 24.79 16.29 9.08
C LEU A 77 23.91 17.28 9.86
N SER A 78 22.83 17.78 9.27
CA SER A 78 21.90 18.70 9.95
C SER A 78 21.22 18.08 11.17
N LEU A 79 20.82 16.80 11.11
CA LEU A 79 20.32 16.07 12.27
C LEU A 79 21.36 15.99 13.40
N TYR A 80 22.62 15.73 13.05
CA TYR A 80 23.72 15.68 14.02
C TYR A 80 24.03 17.06 14.62
N GLU A 81 24.05 18.12 13.80
CA GLU A 81 24.25 19.49 14.25
C GLU A 81 23.13 19.97 15.19
N ALA A 82 21.88 19.65 14.86
CA ALA A 82 20.74 19.93 15.72
C ALA A 82 20.84 19.20 17.07
N TYR A 83 21.22 17.91 17.05
CA TYR A 83 21.50 17.15 18.26
C TYR A 83 22.59 17.81 19.10
N LEU A 84 23.71 18.19 18.49
CA LEU A 84 24.81 18.88 19.17
C LEU A 84 24.38 20.24 19.77
N ALA A 85 23.50 20.99 19.10
CA ALA A 85 22.94 22.22 19.65
C ALA A 85 22.06 21.95 20.87
N ALA A 86 21.17 20.96 20.79
CA ALA A 86 20.27 20.58 21.86
C ALA A 86 21.01 20.13 23.13
N ILE A 87 22.05 19.30 23.02
CA ILE A 87 22.83 18.85 24.19
C ILE A 87 23.60 19.99 24.87
N ARG A 88 23.85 21.10 24.18
CA ARG A 88 24.46 22.32 24.75
C ARG A 88 23.42 23.28 25.34
N GLY A 89 22.13 22.89 25.33
CA GLY A 89 21.02 23.70 25.82
C GLY A 89 20.39 24.62 24.77
N ASP A 90 20.91 24.69 23.54
CA ASP A 90 20.35 25.52 22.46
C ASP A 90 19.27 24.76 21.67
N VAL A 91 18.14 24.52 22.33
CA VAL A 91 16.99 23.81 21.74
C VAL A 91 16.33 24.63 20.61
N TYR A 92 16.35 25.96 20.71
CA TYR A 92 15.85 26.84 19.64
C TYR A 92 16.72 26.75 18.39
N GLY A 93 18.05 26.74 18.55
CA GLY A 93 18.98 26.49 17.45
C GLY A 93 18.78 25.13 16.80
N ALA A 94 18.62 24.08 17.60
CA ALA A 94 18.29 22.75 17.08
C ALA A 94 17.00 22.75 16.25
N SER A 95 15.95 23.39 16.75
CA SER A 95 14.67 23.51 16.06
C SER A 95 14.81 24.25 14.71
N ARG A 96 15.54 25.37 14.67
CA ARG A 96 15.78 26.11 13.41
C ARG A 96 16.52 25.29 12.36
N ILE A 97 17.53 24.50 12.77
CA ILE A 97 18.28 23.63 11.86
C ILE A 97 17.35 22.60 11.23
N ILE A 98 16.55 21.91 12.04
CA ILE A 98 15.62 20.88 11.54
C ILE A 98 14.51 21.50 10.68
N GLU A 99 13.97 22.65 11.07
CA GLU A 99 12.95 23.35 10.27
C GLU A 99 13.46 23.70 8.87
N ALA A 100 14.66 24.30 8.78
CA ALA A 100 15.28 24.62 7.50
C ALA A 100 15.51 23.34 6.66
N THR A 101 15.98 22.27 7.29
CA THR A 101 16.20 20.98 6.65
C THR A 101 14.90 20.37 6.12
N ALA A 102 13.83 20.42 6.90
CA ALA A 102 12.51 19.93 6.51
C ALA A 102 11.91 20.74 5.36
N ASN A 103 12.11 22.06 5.37
CA ASN A 103 11.61 22.95 4.31
C ASN A 103 12.33 22.72 2.98
N ALA A 104 13.63 22.40 3.01
CA ALA A 104 14.42 22.06 1.82
C ALA A 104 14.21 20.61 1.31
N CYS A 105 13.55 19.74 2.10
CA CYS A 105 13.31 18.36 1.73
C CYS A 105 12.14 18.23 0.74
N ASN A 106 12.39 17.57 -0.40
CA ASN A 106 11.39 17.33 -1.44
C ASN A 106 10.58 16.05 -1.22
N ASP A 107 11.15 15.05 -0.55
CA ASP A 107 10.46 13.80 -0.25
C ASP A 107 9.47 14.01 0.91
N ASN A 108 8.17 13.86 0.64
CA ASN A 108 7.13 14.12 1.64
C ASN A 108 7.24 13.19 2.86
N ALA A 109 7.60 11.92 2.68
CA ALA A 109 7.68 10.98 3.79
C ALA A 109 8.80 11.38 4.77
N LEU A 110 9.96 11.73 4.24
CA LEU A 110 11.12 12.23 4.98
C LEU A 110 10.87 13.62 5.56
N LYS A 111 10.25 14.53 4.81
CA LYS A 111 9.84 15.85 5.29
C LYS A 111 8.91 15.74 6.51
N GLY A 112 7.94 14.84 6.45
CA GLY A 112 7.07 14.53 7.58
C GLY A 112 7.89 14.06 8.79
N TYR A 113 8.82 13.11 8.60
CA TYR A 113 9.69 12.62 9.67
C TYR A 113 10.54 13.74 10.29
N LEU A 114 11.16 14.60 9.47
CA LEU A 114 11.93 15.75 9.96
C LEU A 114 11.06 16.72 10.75
N LYS A 115 9.79 16.93 10.34
CA LYS A 115 8.83 17.72 11.12
C LYS A 115 8.44 17.05 12.45
N GLN A 116 8.41 15.72 12.54
CA GLN A 116 8.25 15.04 13.82
C GLN A 116 9.45 15.32 14.74
N VAL A 117 10.68 15.24 14.22
CA VAL A 117 11.90 15.58 14.99
C VAL A 117 11.88 17.06 15.43
N LEU A 118 11.40 17.96 14.57
CA LEU A 118 11.19 19.37 14.94
C LEU A 118 10.19 19.52 16.10
N ALA A 119 9.08 18.77 16.06
CA ALA A 119 8.10 18.76 17.13
C ALA A 119 8.73 18.26 18.45
N GLU A 120 9.57 17.23 18.41
CA GLU A 120 10.28 16.71 19.59
C GLU A 120 11.15 17.78 20.26
N TYR A 121 11.96 18.52 19.49
CA TYR A 121 12.74 19.63 20.04
C TYR A 121 11.85 20.78 20.54
N THR A 122 10.81 21.14 19.78
CA THR A 122 9.89 22.22 20.16
C THR A 122 9.17 21.89 21.46
N ASN A 123 8.81 20.62 21.69
CA ASN A 123 8.04 20.16 22.85
C ASN A 123 8.75 20.43 24.19
N ILE A 124 10.08 20.52 24.20
CA ILE A 124 10.86 20.84 25.40
C ILE A 124 10.47 22.21 25.97
N ASN A 125 10.13 23.16 25.10
CA ASN A 125 9.85 24.55 25.48
C ASN A 125 8.38 24.95 25.26
N ASP A 126 7.70 24.36 24.28
CA ASP A 126 6.32 24.69 23.90
C ASP A 126 5.59 23.44 23.37
N GLU A 127 4.88 22.77 24.27
CA GLU A 127 4.09 21.57 23.95
C GLU A 127 2.98 21.88 22.94
N SER A 128 2.36 23.07 23.01
CA SER A 128 1.24 23.42 22.14
C SER A 128 1.70 23.60 20.69
N GLN A 129 2.82 24.29 20.47
CA GLN A 129 3.42 24.42 19.14
C GLN A 129 3.93 23.07 18.63
N ALA A 130 4.51 22.23 19.48
CA ALA A 130 4.92 20.89 19.08
C ALA A 130 3.74 20.05 18.54
N GLN A 131 2.57 20.12 19.19
CA GLN A 131 1.37 19.45 18.69
C GLN A 131 0.91 19.99 17.32
N LEU A 132 1.00 21.31 17.09
CA LEU A 132 0.68 21.91 15.78
C LEU A 132 1.68 21.49 14.69
N ILE A 133 2.97 21.40 15.02
CA ILE A 133 4.00 20.92 14.10
C ILE A 133 3.78 19.44 13.78
N LEU A 134 3.44 18.61 14.77
CA LEU A 134 3.15 17.20 14.56
C LEU A 134 1.87 16.99 13.72
N LEU A 135 0.86 17.84 13.91
CA LEU A 135 -0.34 17.86 13.07
C LEU A 135 0.03 18.17 11.61
N ASN A 136 0.88 19.17 11.39
CA ASN A 136 1.41 19.48 10.05
C ASN A 136 2.29 18.35 9.49
N ALA A 137 3.10 17.67 10.31
CA ALA A 137 3.92 16.54 9.89
C ALA A 137 3.05 15.40 9.31
N ASN A 138 1.90 15.15 9.93
CA ASN A 138 0.97 14.11 9.51
C ASN A 138 0.27 14.39 8.17
N THR A 139 0.27 15.63 7.66
CA THR A 139 -0.22 15.91 6.29
C THR A 139 0.73 15.42 5.22
N TYR A 140 2.02 15.28 5.55
CA TYR A 140 3.06 14.75 4.66
C TYR A 140 3.26 13.24 4.83
N ASN A 141 3.16 12.74 6.07
CA ASN A 141 3.37 11.33 6.38
C ASN A 141 2.43 10.85 7.50
N GLN A 142 1.40 10.10 7.12
CA GLN A 142 0.41 9.56 8.07
C GLN A 142 0.90 8.36 8.88
N ARG A 143 2.14 7.89 8.70
CA ARG A 143 2.72 6.77 9.48
C ARG A 143 3.41 7.25 10.76
N LEU A 144 3.45 8.56 10.99
CA LEU A 144 4.09 9.19 12.13
C LEU A 144 3.24 9.07 13.39
N LEU A 145 3.84 9.49 14.52
CA LEU A 145 3.11 9.67 15.77
C LEU A 145 1.92 10.62 15.55
N LYS A 146 0.76 10.28 16.13
CA LYS A 146 -0.44 11.09 16.04
C LYS A 146 -0.45 12.17 17.13
N PRO A 147 -0.91 13.41 16.83
CA PRO A 147 -1.14 14.41 17.85
C PRO A 147 -2.12 13.92 18.91
N LEU A 148 -2.03 14.45 20.12
CA LEU A 148 -2.91 14.08 21.25
C LEU A 148 -4.39 14.33 20.95
N SER A 149 -4.69 15.40 20.21
CA SER A 149 -6.05 15.72 19.74
C SER A 149 -6.56 14.78 18.64
N GLY A 150 -5.71 13.89 18.13
CA GLY A 150 -5.95 13.11 16.93
C GLY A 150 -5.91 13.96 15.65
N LEU A 151 -6.33 13.33 14.54
CA LEU A 151 -6.44 13.97 13.23
C LEU A 151 -7.91 14.10 12.82
N SER A 152 -8.25 15.22 12.19
CA SER A 152 -9.55 15.39 11.53
C SER A 152 -9.63 14.48 10.31
N TYR A 153 -10.74 13.75 10.20
CA TYR A 153 -10.98 12.88 9.05
C TYR A 153 -11.19 13.72 7.79
N THR A 154 -10.60 13.30 6.67
CA THR A 154 -10.86 13.88 5.34
C THR A 154 -11.53 12.82 4.48
N LYS A 155 -12.79 13.07 4.10
CA LYS A 155 -13.62 12.12 3.37
C LYS A 155 -12.95 11.64 2.09
N VAL A 156 -13.02 10.34 1.82
CA VAL A 156 -12.83 9.79 0.48
C VAL A 156 -13.88 10.42 -0.43
N ASN A 157 -13.45 11.12 -1.47
CA ASN A 157 -14.34 11.66 -2.49
C ASN A 157 -14.93 10.54 -3.33
N ASP A 158 -16.15 10.76 -3.81
CA ASP A 158 -16.76 9.90 -4.82
C ASP A 158 -15.91 9.88 -6.12
N LEU A 159 -16.15 8.90 -6.99
CA LEU A 159 -15.47 8.83 -8.27
C LEU A 159 -15.83 10.07 -9.12
N THR A 160 -14.82 10.83 -9.51
CA THR A 160 -14.98 12.04 -10.34
C THR A 160 -15.09 11.72 -11.83
N GLN A 161 -14.68 10.51 -12.21
CA GLN A 161 -14.63 9.95 -13.55
C GLN A 161 -15.14 8.51 -13.52
N GLU A 162 -15.38 7.93 -14.68
CA GLU A 162 -15.75 6.53 -14.77
C GLU A 162 -14.64 5.63 -14.19
N GLN A 163 -15.01 4.52 -13.55
CA GLN A 163 -14.06 3.55 -12.97
C GLN A 163 -12.95 3.14 -13.96
N ALA A 164 -13.29 2.90 -15.23
CA ALA A 164 -12.32 2.50 -16.25
C ALA A 164 -11.29 3.61 -16.55
N GLU A 165 -11.71 4.87 -16.56
CA GLU A 165 -10.82 6.02 -16.76
C GLU A 165 -9.89 6.22 -15.57
N GLN A 166 -10.42 6.07 -14.35
CA GLN A 166 -9.61 6.12 -13.13
C GLN A 166 -8.62 4.96 -13.04
N CYS A 167 -9.04 3.75 -13.41
CA CYS A 167 -8.17 2.58 -13.49
C CYS A 167 -7.01 2.84 -14.45
N SER A 168 -7.31 3.28 -15.68
CA SER A 168 -6.30 3.62 -16.69
C SER A 168 -5.34 4.72 -16.20
N SER A 169 -5.88 5.80 -15.65
CA SER A 169 -5.09 6.92 -15.11
C SER A 169 -4.17 6.49 -13.95
N TYR A 170 -4.68 5.69 -13.02
CA TYR A 170 -3.89 5.18 -11.89
C TYR A 170 -2.76 4.26 -12.38
N LEU A 171 -3.08 3.30 -13.25
CA LEU A 171 -2.10 2.33 -13.74
C LEU A 171 -1.02 3.01 -14.57
N SER A 172 -1.39 3.89 -15.51
CA SER A 172 -0.44 4.61 -16.36
C SER A 172 0.38 5.65 -15.61
N GLY A 173 -0.22 6.32 -14.62
CA GLY A 173 0.49 7.27 -13.76
C GLY A 173 1.49 6.61 -12.82
N LYS A 174 1.18 5.40 -12.34
CA LYS A 174 2.02 4.68 -11.38
C LYS A 174 3.10 3.81 -12.03
N PHE A 175 2.82 3.21 -13.19
CA PHE A 175 3.70 2.21 -13.79
C PHE A 175 4.22 2.65 -15.15
N LEU A 176 5.51 3.01 -15.21
CA LEU A 176 6.20 3.31 -16.46
C LEU A 176 6.42 2.05 -17.33
N LEU A 177 6.59 0.89 -16.69
CA LEU A 177 6.84 -0.40 -17.36
C LEU A 177 5.76 -1.41 -16.98
N LYS A 178 5.19 -2.09 -17.98
CA LYS A 178 4.08 -3.05 -17.77
C LYS A 178 4.44 -4.21 -16.86
N ASN A 179 5.65 -4.77 -17.01
CA ASN A 179 6.12 -5.86 -16.16
C ASN A 179 6.14 -5.45 -14.68
N LYS A 180 6.44 -4.17 -14.38
CA LYS A 180 6.36 -3.66 -13.00
C LYS A 180 4.92 -3.63 -12.48
N MET A 181 3.94 -3.33 -13.33
CA MET A 181 2.52 -3.39 -12.98
C MET A 181 2.10 -4.81 -12.60
N ILE A 182 2.46 -5.82 -13.40
CA ILE A 182 2.13 -7.23 -13.11
C ILE A 182 2.85 -7.74 -11.86
N ILE A 183 4.11 -7.37 -11.65
CA ILE A 183 4.83 -7.74 -10.41
C ILE A 183 4.16 -7.11 -9.18
N PHE A 184 3.73 -5.85 -9.28
CA PHE A 184 2.99 -5.20 -8.20
C PHE A 184 1.62 -5.84 -7.97
N ALA A 185 0.88 -6.16 -9.05
CA ALA A 185 -0.40 -6.86 -8.97
C ALA A 185 -0.24 -8.21 -8.24
N ASN A 186 0.73 -9.02 -8.63
CA ASN A 186 1.03 -10.28 -7.95
C ASN A 186 1.33 -10.08 -6.46
N ALA A 187 2.14 -9.07 -6.11
CA ALA A 187 2.43 -8.76 -4.71
C ALA A 187 1.17 -8.42 -3.89
N VAL A 188 0.28 -7.61 -4.48
CA VAL A 188 -1.00 -7.25 -3.85
C VAL A 188 -1.86 -8.51 -3.66
N ILE A 189 -2.01 -9.33 -4.69
CA ILE A 189 -2.83 -10.55 -4.65
C ILE A 189 -2.26 -11.60 -3.69
N ASP A 190 -0.94 -11.69 -3.57
CA ASP A 190 -0.24 -12.57 -2.63
C ASP A 190 -0.46 -12.15 -1.18
N ASP A 191 -0.64 -10.85 -0.91
CA ASP A 191 -0.92 -10.34 0.44
C ASP A 191 -2.41 -10.46 0.85
N LEU A 192 -3.30 -10.88 -0.06
CA LEU A 192 -4.72 -11.12 0.21
C LEU A 192 -5.01 -12.58 0.58
N TYR A 193 -4.68 -12.99 1.81
CA TYR A 193 -4.85 -14.37 2.27
C TYR A 193 -5.12 -14.43 3.78
N PHE A 194 -5.76 -15.52 4.20
CA PHE A 194 -6.04 -15.78 5.62
C PHE A 194 -4.79 -16.34 6.30
N LYS A 195 -4.05 -15.50 7.04
CA LYS A 195 -2.82 -15.90 7.72
C LYS A 195 -2.54 -15.08 8.98
N PRO A 196 -2.06 -15.71 10.07
CA PRO A 196 -1.60 -14.97 11.26
C PRO A 196 -0.49 -13.96 10.97
N LYS A 197 -0.45 -12.85 11.72
CA LYS A 197 0.59 -11.80 11.63
C LYS A 197 0.71 -11.18 10.24
N SER A 198 -0.42 -10.97 9.57
CA SER A 198 -0.51 -10.39 8.23
C SER A 198 -1.52 -9.24 8.07
N ALA A 199 -2.28 -8.86 9.11
CA ALA A 199 -3.36 -7.87 9.05
C ALA A 199 -2.96 -6.57 8.34
N ASN A 200 -1.88 -5.91 8.77
CA ASN A 200 -1.45 -4.66 8.14
C ASN A 200 -1.08 -4.81 6.65
N LYS A 201 -0.53 -5.96 6.23
CA LYS A 201 -0.23 -6.24 4.82
C LYS A 201 -1.51 -6.49 4.04
N PHE A 202 -2.42 -7.27 4.60
CA PHE A 202 -3.73 -7.57 4.03
C PHE A 202 -4.53 -6.28 3.78
N GLU A 203 -4.65 -5.42 4.78
CA GLU A 203 -5.35 -4.14 4.66
C GLU A 203 -4.70 -3.20 3.64
N ALA A 204 -3.36 -3.18 3.57
CA ALA A 204 -2.62 -2.44 2.55
C ALA A 204 -2.86 -2.98 1.13
N ALA A 205 -2.97 -4.30 1.00
CA ALA A 205 -3.28 -4.97 -0.25
C ALA A 205 -4.72 -4.68 -0.68
N MET A 206 -5.69 -4.67 0.23
CA MET A 206 -7.07 -4.26 -0.06
C MET A 206 -7.14 -2.81 -0.58
N ASP A 207 -6.44 -1.87 0.09
CA ASP A 207 -6.36 -0.48 -0.36
C ASP A 207 -5.70 -0.34 -1.75
N SER A 208 -4.62 -1.10 -1.98
CA SER A 208 -3.91 -1.11 -3.26
C SER A 208 -4.75 -1.70 -4.39
N LEU A 209 -5.44 -2.81 -4.12
CA LEU A 209 -6.34 -3.46 -5.09
C LEU A 209 -7.45 -2.50 -5.52
N ALA A 210 -8.10 -1.82 -4.57
CA ALA A 210 -9.14 -0.84 -4.87
C ALA A 210 -8.66 0.22 -5.87
N LYS A 211 -7.51 0.82 -5.59
CA LYS A 211 -6.91 1.88 -6.41
C LYS A 211 -6.52 1.37 -7.79
N MET A 212 -5.96 0.16 -7.87
CA MET A 212 -5.64 -0.48 -9.15
C MET A 212 -6.88 -0.79 -9.98
N LEU A 213 -8.02 -1.08 -9.36
CA LEU A 213 -9.30 -1.29 -10.03
C LEU A 213 -10.03 0.01 -10.40
N GLY A 214 -9.44 1.18 -10.10
CA GLY A 214 -10.02 2.49 -10.41
C GLY A 214 -10.99 3.02 -9.35
N PHE A 215 -10.96 2.47 -8.13
CA PHE A 215 -11.72 3.00 -6.99
C PHE A 215 -10.88 3.97 -6.15
N ASN A 216 -11.55 4.92 -5.48
CA ASN A 216 -10.91 5.68 -4.42
C ASN A 216 -10.91 4.84 -3.14
N SER A 217 -9.78 4.80 -2.40
CA SER A 217 -9.70 4.05 -1.15
C SER A 217 -8.80 4.71 -0.11
N GLN A 218 -9.15 4.48 1.16
CA GLN A 218 -8.40 4.87 2.34
C GLN A 218 -8.40 3.73 3.37
N ARG A 219 -7.48 3.84 4.35
CA ARG A 219 -7.43 3.02 5.57
C ARG A 219 -7.67 3.89 6.81
N PRO A 220 -8.93 4.23 7.13
CA PRO A 220 -9.24 5.19 8.19
C PRO A 220 -8.64 4.85 9.55
N GLU A 221 -8.70 3.58 9.97
CA GLU A 221 -8.14 3.16 11.26
C GLU A 221 -6.63 3.46 11.33
N LEU A 222 -5.86 3.10 10.30
CA LEU A 222 -4.43 3.41 10.25
C LEU A 222 -4.15 4.92 10.18
N ALA A 223 -4.92 5.65 9.38
CA ALA A 223 -4.67 7.07 9.11
C ALA A 223 -5.08 7.98 10.27
N TYR A 224 -6.19 7.67 10.93
CA TYR A 224 -6.88 8.55 11.89
C TYR A 224 -7.13 7.92 13.27
N ASN A 225 -6.73 6.67 13.50
CA ASN A 225 -7.04 5.87 14.70
C ASN A 225 -8.57 5.76 14.97
N LYS A 226 -9.37 5.79 13.90
CA LYS A 226 -10.82 5.60 13.95
C LYS A 226 -11.40 5.26 12.58
N GLY A 227 -12.45 4.45 12.58
CA GLY A 227 -13.21 4.08 11.38
C GLY A 227 -12.88 2.65 10.94
N PRO A 228 -13.25 2.27 9.71
CA PRO A 228 -12.96 0.93 9.21
C PRO A 228 -11.47 0.71 8.91
N ASP A 229 -11.08 -0.57 8.84
CA ASP A 229 -9.77 -1.00 8.34
C ASP A 229 -9.55 -0.52 6.89
N ASN A 230 -10.57 -0.66 6.03
CA ASN A 230 -10.57 -0.14 4.66
C ASN A 230 -11.93 0.52 4.32
N LEU A 231 -11.86 1.64 3.60
CA LEU A 231 -13.02 2.32 3.02
C LEU A 231 -12.81 2.44 1.51
N TRP A 232 -13.73 1.89 0.71
CA TRP A 232 -13.71 2.02 -0.75
C TRP A 232 -14.87 2.91 -1.18
N SER A 233 -14.62 3.85 -2.09
CA SER A 233 -15.66 4.55 -2.84
C SER A 233 -15.74 3.96 -4.23
N ILE A 234 -16.91 3.40 -4.55
CA ILE A 234 -17.12 2.60 -5.76
C ILE A 234 -17.97 3.32 -6.82
N GLY A 235 -18.19 4.63 -6.66
CA GLY A 235 -19.00 5.47 -7.54
C GLY A 235 -20.45 5.60 -7.09
N ASN A 236 -21.15 6.61 -7.61
CA ASN A 236 -22.57 6.86 -7.35
C ASN A 236 -22.90 6.99 -5.86
N GLN A 237 -22.02 7.62 -5.09
CA GLN A 237 -22.12 7.81 -3.65
C GLN A 237 -22.27 6.48 -2.88
N GLN A 238 -21.77 5.38 -3.46
CA GLN A 238 -21.73 4.07 -2.83
C GLN A 238 -20.34 3.79 -2.27
N TYR A 239 -20.31 3.25 -1.04
CA TYR A 239 -19.09 2.96 -0.32
C TYR A 239 -19.09 1.54 0.25
N LEU A 240 -17.91 0.95 0.36
CA LEU A 240 -17.70 -0.32 1.07
C LEU A 240 -16.96 -0.02 2.37
N VAL A 241 -17.60 -0.34 3.50
CA VAL A 241 -17.02 -0.21 4.84
C VAL A 241 -16.52 -1.60 5.24
N ILE A 242 -15.21 -1.80 5.25
CA ILE A 242 -14.60 -3.13 5.31
C ILE A 242 -13.82 -3.31 6.61
N GLU A 243 -14.13 -4.39 7.32
CA GLU A 243 -13.35 -4.90 8.46
C GLU A 243 -12.61 -6.18 8.06
N CYS A 244 -11.30 -6.17 8.25
CA CYS A 244 -10.41 -7.27 7.86
C CYS A 244 -10.08 -8.15 9.06
N LYS A 245 -10.66 -9.34 9.14
CA LYS A 245 -10.36 -10.36 10.16
C LYS A 245 -9.70 -11.57 9.52
N ASN A 246 -8.73 -11.31 8.64
CA ASN A 246 -8.00 -12.32 7.88
C ASN A 246 -7.09 -13.20 8.77
N GLU A 247 -6.80 -12.78 10.00
CA GLU A 247 -6.05 -13.59 10.96
C GLU A 247 -6.94 -14.48 11.85
N ALA A 248 -8.27 -14.39 11.71
CA ALA A 248 -9.18 -15.15 12.55
C ALA A 248 -9.07 -16.65 12.26
N THR A 249 -9.05 -17.45 13.33
CA THR A 249 -9.04 -18.92 13.25
C THR A 249 -10.32 -19.54 13.79
N SER A 250 -11.30 -18.71 14.17
CA SER A 250 -12.57 -19.15 14.77
C SER A 250 -13.56 -19.61 13.70
N ASP A 251 -14.32 -20.66 14.04
CA ASP A 251 -15.43 -21.16 13.21
C ASP A 251 -16.64 -20.23 13.19
N THR A 252 -16.65 -19.19 14.02
CA THR A 252 -17.68 -18.15 14.08
C THR A 252 -17.07 -16.75 14.16
N ILE A 253 -17.79 -15.77 13.63
CA ILE A 253 -17.53 -14.35 13.84
C ILE A 253 -18.03 -13.99 15.24
N ASN A 254 -17.12 -13.60 16.11
CA ASN A 254 -17.45 -13.29 17.50
C ASN A 254 -18.12 -11.90 17.64
N LYS A 255 -18.69 -11.64 18.82
CA LYS A 255 -19.37 -10.39 19.16
C LYS A 255 -18.44 -9.17 19.05
N SER A 256 -17.15 -9.32 19.35
CA SER A 256 -16.19 -8.21 19.24
C SER A 256 -16.02 -7.76 17.78
N TYR A 257 -15.84 -8.70 16.84
CA TYR A 257 -15.77 -8.39 15.41
C TYR A 257 -17.08 -7.83 14.87
N CYS A 258 -18.21 -8.39 15.29
CA CYS A 258 -19.53 -7.84 14.94
C CYS A 258 -19.66 -6.37 15.39
N ASN A 259 -19.25 -6.07 16.62
CA ASN A 259 -19.32 -4.72 17.17
C ASN A 259 -18.34 -3.76 16.49
N GLN A 260 -17.16 -4.22 16.08
CA GLN A 260 -16.22 -3.43 15.29
C GLN A 260 -16.85 -2.98 13.97
N LEU A 261 -17.40 -3.90 13.18
CA LEU A 261 -18.04 -3.55 11.90
C LEU A 261 -19.26 -2.63 12.09
N ASN A 262 -20.09 -2.91 13.10
CA ASN A 262 -21.20 -2.03 13.43
C ASN A 262 -20.73 -0.62 13.81
N GLY A 263 -19.65 -0.51 14.58
CA GLY A 263 -19.01 0.75 14.93
C GLY A 263 -18.48 1.50 13.71
N SER A 264 -17.84 0.80 12.77
CA SER A 264 -17.34 1.36 11.51
C SER A 264 -18.48 1.85 10.60
N SER A 265 -19.62 1.14 10.55
CA SER A 265 -20.83 1.64 9.90
C SER A 265 -21.35 2.93 10.53
N THR A 266 -21.47 2.99 11.86
CA THR A 266 -21.91 4.20 12.56
C THR A 266 -20.92 5.35 12.38
N TRP A 267 -19.62 5.06 12.37
CA TRP A 267 -18.61 6.05 12.03
C TRP A 267 -18.86 6.61 10.62
N PHE A 268 -19.12 5.76 9.62
CA PHE A 268 -19.42 6.21 8.26
C PHE A 268 -20.67 7.10 8.23
N GLU A 269 -21.76 6.68 8.85
CA GLU A 269 -23.02 7.44 8.95
C GLU A 269 -22.82 8.83 9.59
N ASN A 270 -21.88 8.98 10.53
CA ASN A 270 -21.54 10.27 11.13
C ASN A 270 -20.63 11.14 10.26
N GLN A 271 -19.80 10.51 9.42
CA GLN A 271 -18.88 11.24 8.54
C GLN A 271 -19.52 11.63 7.21
N TYR A 272 -20.48 10.87 6.69
CA TYR A 272 -21.08 11.05 5.37
C TYR A 272 -22.54 11.50 5.47
N ASP A 273 -23.02 12.23 4.47
CA ASP A 273 -24.40 12.71 4.44
C ASP A 273 -25.38 11.61 4.01
N PHE A 274 -26.67 11.90 4.12
CA PHE A 274 -27.75 10.96 3.84
C PHE A 274 -27.84 10.51 2.38
N THR A 275 -27.16 11.18 1.45
CA THR A 275 -27.11 10.78 0.03
C THR A 275 -26.05 9.70 -0.21
N SER A 276 -25.10 9.55 0.73
CA SER A 276 -24.07 8.52 0.71
C SER A 276 -24.57 7.21 1.31
N GLN A 277 -24.40 6.11 0.58
CA GLN A 277 -24.79 4.77 1.02
C GLN A 277 -23.55 3.91 1.25
N HIS A 278 -23.65 2.97 2.19
CA HIS A 278 -22.55 2.04 2.45
C HIS A 278 -23.02 0.59 2.54
N THR A 279 -22.17 -0.32 2.10
CA THR A 279 -22.31 -1.76 2.34
C THR A 279 -21.24 -2.19 3.36
N PRO A 280 -21.65 -2.65 4.56
CA PRO A 280 -20.71 -3.19 5.54
C PRO A 280 -20.23 -4.58 5.12
N ILE A 281 -18.92 -4.77 5.05
CA ILE A 281 -18.27 -6.00 4.65
C ILE A 281 -17.35 -6.50 5.76
N MET A 282 -17.52 -7.76 6.15
CA MET A 282 -16.57 -8.47 7.00
C MET A 282 -15.74 -9.43 6.14
N ILE A 283 -14.42 -9.38 6.26
CA ILE A 283 -13.53 -10.40 5.68
C ILE A 283 -13.17 -11.38 6.79
N HIS A 284 -13.69 -12.60 6.72
CA HIS A 284 -13.54 -13.61 7.77
C HIS A 284 -13.74 -15.02 7.19
N PRO A 285 -13.00 -16.05 7.64
CA PRO A 285 -13.13 -17.40 7.07
C PRO A 285 -14.53 -18.00 7.26
N SER A 286 -15.14 -17.74 8.42
CA SER A 286 -16.55 -18.10 8.69
C SER A 286 -17.54 -17.05 8.22
N VAL A 287 -18.73 -17.52 7.84
CA VAL A 287 -19.91 -16.70 7.52
C VAL A 287 -20.96 -16.68 8.62
N LYS A 288 -20.72 -17.40 9.73
CA LYS A 288 -21.67 -17.53 10.84
C LYS A 288 -21.28 -16.60 11.98
N PHE A 289 -22.22 -15.82 12.48
CA PHE A 289 -22.02 -15.09 13.72
C PHE A 289 -22.26 -16.00 14.93
N GLU A 290 -21.57 -15.76 16.04
CA GLU A 290 -21.94 -16.40 17.30
C GLU A 290 -23.27 -15.87 17.83
N TYR A 291 -23.96 -16.67 18.65
CA TYR A 291 -25.29 -16.36 19.21
C TYR A 291 -25.38 -15.00 19.91
N ALA A 292 -24.31 -14.55 20.56
CA ALA A 292 -24.27 -13.29 21.30
C ALA A 292 -24.08 -12.04 20.42
N SER A 293 -23.91 -12.20 19.10
CA SER A 293 -23.71 -11.11 18.15
C SER A 293 -25.03 -10.47 17.71
N SER A 294 -24.95 -9.23 17.23
CA SER A 294 -26.11 -8.51 16.69
C SER A 294 -25.79 -7.95 15.29
N PRO A 295 -25.64 -8.84 14.28
CA PRO A 295 -25.29 -8.43 12.93
C PRO A 295 -26.45 -7.68 12.26
N LYS A 296 -26.16 -6.55 11.60
CA LYS A 296 -27.14 -5.86 10.75
C LYS A 296 -27.41 -6.72 9.50
N PRO A 297 -28.67 -6.83 9.00
CA PRO A 297 -29.01 -7.65 7.83
C PRO A 297 -28.26 -7.29 6.54
N THR A 298 -27.75 -6.06 6.44
CA THR A 298 -26.98 -5.57 5.29
C THR A 298 -25.52 -6.03 5.28
N ILE A 299 -25.03 -6.67 6.35
CA ILE A 299 -23.66 -7.17 6.43
C ILE A 299 -23.44 -8.24 5.36
N ARG A 300 -22.34 -8.08 4.63
CA ARG A 300 -21.83 -9.01 3.63
C ARG A 300 -20.51 -9.59 4.10
N ILE A 301 -20.23 -10.84 3.72
CA ILE A 301 -19.01 -11.55 4.11
C ILE A 301 -18.17 -11.89 2.89
N ILE A 302 -16.88 -11.55 2.92
CA ILE A 302 -15.88 -12.15 2.03
C ILE A 302 -15.24 -13.30 2.82
N ASN A 303 -15.65 -14.52 2.52
CA ASN A 303 -15.04 -15.72 3.08
C ASN A 303 -13.86 -16.20 2.23
N GLU A 304 -13.23 -17.31 2.63
CA GLU A 304 -12.06 -17.84 1.92
C GLU A 304 -12.33 -18.09 0.44
N GLN A 305 -13.44 -18.77 0.11
CA GLN A 305 -13.81 -19.02 -1.29
C GLN A 305 -13.96 -17.72 -2.08
N LYS A 306 -14.71 -16.75 -1.55
CA LYS A 306 -14.95 -15.48 -2.24
C LYS A 306 -13.70 -14.62 -2.38
N LEU A 307 -12.80 -14.67 -1.39
CA LEU A 307 -11.51 -14.02 -1.50
C LEU A 307 -10.67 -14.67 -2.61
N GLN A 308 -10.64 -16.00 -2.72
CA GLN A 308 -9.93 -16.68 -3.80
C GLN A 308 -10.50 -16.34 -5.19
N GLU A 309 -11.83 -16.27 -5.32
CA GLU A 309 -12.48 -15.82 -6.56
C GLU A 309 -12.07 -14.38 -6.93
N LEU A 310 -12.08 -13.46 -5.96
CA LEU A 310 -11.64 -12.07 -6.16
C LEU A 310 -10.16 -12.01 -6.59
N ARG A 311 -9.30 -12.76 -5.90
CA ARG A 311 -7.86 -12.84 -6.20
C ARG A 311 -7.62 -13.30 -7.64
N HIS A 312 -8.26 -14.40 -8.04
CA HIS A 312 -8.09 -14.98 -9.35
C HIS A 312 -8.57 -14.04 -10.46
N ASN A 313 -9.76 -13.48 -10.31
CA ASN A 313 -10.35 -12.60 -11.32
C ASN A 313 -9.63 -11.25 -11.42
N ALA A 314 -9.17 -10.69 -10.29
CA ALA A 314 -8.35 -9.49 -10.29
C ALA A 314 -7.00 -9.71 -10.98
N LEU A 315 -6.31 -10.81 -10.67
CA LEU A 315 -5.04 -11.13 -11.33
C LEU A 315 -5.24 -11.34 -12.85
N SER A 316 -6.24 -12.13 -13.23
CA SER A 316 -6.59 -12.39 -14.63
C SER A 316 -6.92 -11.10 -15.38
N PHE A 317 -7.61 -10.16 -14.72
CA PHE A 317 -7.87 -8.83 -15.26
C PHE A 317 -6.56 -8.08 -15.56
N PHE A 318 -5.64 -7.99 -14.58
CA PHE A 318 -4.37 -7.29 -14.75
C PHE A 318 -3.48 -7.93 -15.82
N GLU A 319 -3.39 -9.26 -15.85
CA GLU A 319 -2.66 -10.01 -16.87
C GLU A 319 -3.26 -9.74 -18.26
N SER A 320 -4.59 -9.79 -18.37
CA SER A 320 -5.28 -9.59 -19.63
C SER A 320 -5.05 -8.18 -20.19
N ILE A 321 -5.13 -7.12 -19.38
CA ILE A 321 -4.85 -5.75 -19.85
C ILE A 321 -3.37 -5.56 -20.22
N SER A 322 -2.45 -6.23 -19.51
CA SER A 322 -1.01 -6.12 -19.75
C SER A 322 -0.60 -6.78 -21.06
N THR A 323 -0.99 -8.04 -21.23
CA THR A 323 -0.68 -8.87 -22.41
C THR A 323 -1.19 -8.24 -23.70
N ASN A 324 -2.38 -7.65 -23.66
CA ASN A 324 -2.99 -7.00 -24.83
C ASN A 324 -2.54 -5.54 -25.05
N ASN A 325 -1.69 -4.98 -24.20
CA ASN A 325 -1.30 -3.56 -24.26
C ASN A 325 -2.49 -2.57 -24.15
N GLU A 326 -3.42 -2.84 -23.25
CA GLU A 326 -4.69 -2.11 -23.14
C GLU A 326 -4.76 -1.16 -21.92
N ILE A 327 -3.63 -0.92 -21.24
CA ILE A 327 -3.62 -0.07 -20.03
C ILE A 327 -4.13 1.37 -20.30
N ASN A 328 -3.93 1.89 -21.51
CA ASN A 328 -4.45 3.19 -21.95
C ASN A 328 -5.76 3.10 -22.75
N ASN A 329 -6.35 1.90 -22.88
CA ASN A 329 -7.57 1.67 -23.65
C ASN A 329 -8.76 1.54 -22.70
N VAL A 330 -9.44 2.67 -22.46
CA VAL A 330 -10.57 2.77 -21.52
C VAL A 330 -11.71 1.81 -21.89
N ASP A 331 -12.03 1.66 -23.18
CA ASP A 331 -13.12 0.78 -23.63
C ASP A 331 -12.81 -0.70 -23.35
N ALA A 332 -11.57 -1.11 -23.60
CA ALA A 332 -11.12 -2.47 -23.29
C ALA A 332 -11.10 -2.73 -21.78
N ILE A 333 -10.62 -1.76 -20.98
CA ILE A 333 -10.64 -1.84 -19.52
C ILE A 333 -12.09 -1.98 -19.01
N ARG A 334 -13.01 -1.15 -19.51
CA ARG A 334 -14.43 -1.21 -19.15
C ARG A 334 -15.03 -2.59 -19.44
N GLY A 335 -14.78 -3.11 -20.64
CA GLY A 335 -15.21 -4.44 -21.04
C GLY A 335 -14.67 -5.52 -20.09
N LYS A 336 -13.37 -5.49 -19.80
CA LYS A 336 -12.71 -6.48 -18.93
C LYS A 336 -13.15 -6.37 -17.47
N LEU A 337 -13.35 -5.17 -16.93
CA LEU A 337 -13.94 -4.99 -15.60
C LEU A 337 -15.32 -5.67 -15.50
N ALA A 338 -16.14 -5.56 -16.54
CA ALA A 338 -17.44 -6.23 -16.59
C ALA A 338 -17.31 -7.77 -16.75
N THR A 339 -16.38 -8.24 -17.59
CA THR A 339 -16.10 -9.66 -17.80
C THR A 339 -15.67 -10.35 -16.51
N TYR A 340 -14.70 -9.77 -15.81
CA TYR A 340 -14.16 -10.32 -14.56
C TYR A 340 -14.96 -9.91 -13.31
N LYS A 341 -16.14 -9.29 -13.46
CA LYS A 341 -17.02 -8.92 -12.34
C LYS A 341 -16.36 -7.98 -11.32
N LEU A 342 -15.53 -7.04 -11.78
CA LEU A 342 -14.76 -6.10 -10.96
C LEU A 342 -15.34 -4.68 -10.93
N ARG A 343 -16.53 -4.48 -11.49
CA ARG A 343 -17.25 -3.19 -11.36
C ARG A 343 -17.76 -3.03 -9.93
N GLY A 344 -17.90 -1.78 -9.45
CA GLY A 344 -18.34 -1.50 -8.08
C GLY A 344 -19.54 -2.34 -7.60
N GLN A 345 -20.60 -2.39 -8.42
CA GLN A 345 -21.80 -3.21 -8.15
C GLN A 345 -21.52 -4.72 -8.16
N ASP A 346 -20.67 -5.19 -9.09
CA ASP A 346 -20.37 -6.61 -9.24
C ASP A 346 -19.52 -7.12 -8.06
N ILE A 347 -18.70 -6.27 -7.45
CA ILE A 347 -17.86 -6.65 -6.29
C ILE A 347 -18.73 -7.18 -5.16
N VAL A 348 -19.79 -6.45 -4.81
CA VAL A 348 -20.68 -6.82 -3.72
C VAL A 348 -21.46 -8.08 -4.07
N GLU A 349 -21.99 -8.17 -5.30
CA GLU A 349 -22.81 -9.31 -5.71
C GLU A 349 -22.01 -10.60 -5.88
N HIS A 350 -20.80 -10.51 -6.45
CA HIS A 350 -20.03 -11.67 -6.88
C HIS A 350 -19.04 -12.16 -5.82
N TYR A 351 -18.38 -11.24 -5.10
CA TYR A 351 -17.32 -11.57 -4.14
C TYR A 351 -17.75 -11.49 -2.69
N THR A 352 -19.05 -11.39 -2.42
CA THR A 352 -19.56 -11.48 -1.05
C THR A 352 -20.73 -12.44 -0.94
N VAL A 353 -20.97 -12.95 0.26
CA VAL A 353 -22.14 -13.76 0.61
C VAL A 353 -22.87 -13.11 1.78
N PRO A 354 -24.20 -13.31 1.93
CA PRO A 354 -24.87 -12.94 3.17
C PRO A 354 -24.31 -13.78 4.32
N PHE A 355 -24.30 -13.23 5.54
CA PHE A 355 -23.98 -14.03 6.71
C PHE A 355 -25.08 -15.08 6.97
N LYS A 356 -24.70 -16.16 7.65
CA LYS A 356 -25.62 -17.18 8.13
C LYS A 356 -25.92 -16.91 9.61
N ALA A 357 -27.20 -16.96 9.96
CA ALA A 357 -27.67 -16.91 11.34
C ALA A 357 -27.22 -18.16 12.12
#